data_AF-A0A1S3QGC4-F1
#
_entry.id   AF-A0A1S3QGC4-F1
#
_cell.length_a   1.000
_cell.length_b   1.000
_cell.length_c   1.000
_cell.angle_alpha   90.00
_cell.angle_beta   90.00
_cell.angle_gamma   90.00
#
_symmetry.space_group_name_H-M   'P 1'
#
loop_
_entity.id
_entity.type
_entity.pdbx_description
1 polymer ?
#
loop_
_entity_poly.entity_id
_entity_poly.type
_entity_poly.pdbx_seq_one_letter_code
_entity_poly.pdbx_strand_id
1 'polypeptide(L)'
;MNELFDLRRQMLSGHLTQDQFKDVKKHITVRLDWGNEHLGLDLVPRKEFEMVDAEQISVSELYKMHLSSRHSVQQSTTQQGDGVRRGHGGEPCSIPVPHHLFISLKSFTYNTMGEDTDIFFSLYDLREGNQI
;
A
#
# COMPACT_ATOMS: atom_id res chain seq x y z
N MET A 1 -18.60 8.23 -16.62
CA MET A 1 -19.78 8.26 -15.72
C MET A 1 -20.73 7.10 -16.00
N ASN A 2 -21.33 6.97 -17.19
CA ASN A 2 -22.26 5.86 -17.51
C ASN A 2 -21.66 4.46 -17.26
N GLU A 3 -20.38 4.27 -17.58
CA GLU A 3 -19.66 3.03 -17.33
C GLU A 3 -19.69 2.56 -15.86
N LEU A 4 -19.50 3.46 -14.88
CA LEU A 4 -19.58 3.10 -13.45
C LEU A 4 -20.99 2.65 -13.05
N PHE A 5 -22.02 3.25 -13.64
CA PHE A 5 -23.41 2.82 -13.42
C PHE A 5 -23.69 1.46 -14.04
N ASP A 6 -23.15 1.17 -15.23
CA ASP A 6 -23.27 -0.13 -15.87
C ASP A 6 -22.56 -1.24 -15.09
N LEU A 7 -21.33 -0.99 -14.63
CA LEU A 7 -20.57 -1.92 -13.79
C LEU A 7 -21.26 -2.19 -12.45
N ARG A 8 -21.81 -1.14 -11.82
CA ARG A 8 -22.62 -1.28 -10.60
C ARG A 8 -23.85 -2.15 -10.86
N ARG A 9 -24.56 -1.93 -11.96
CA ARG A 9 -25.71 -2.75 -12.35
C ARG A 9 -25.29 -4.21 -12.59
N GLN A 10 -24.13 -4.44 -13.19
CA GLN A 10 -23.57 -5.78 -13.38
C GLN A 10 -23.30 -6.49 -12.06
N MET A 11 -22.70 -5.81 -11.07
CA MET A 11 -22.50 -6.39 -9.73
C MET A 11 -23.81 -6.75 -9.02
N LEU A 12 -24.82 -5.89 -9.15
CA LEU A 12 -26.14 -6.10 -8.54
C LEU A 12 -26.98 -7.15 -9.28
N SER A 13 -26.56 -7.60 -10.47
CA SER A 13 -27.31 -8.59 -11.25
C SER A 13 -27.38 -9.96 -10.58
N GLY A 14 -26.41 -10.33 -9.74
CA GLY A 14 -26.39 -11.60 -9.01
C GLY A 14 -26.04 -12.86 -9.82
N HIS A 15 -25.75 -12.73 -11.13
CA HIS A 15 -25.46 -13.86 -12.02
C HIS A 15 -23.97 -14.00 -12.38
N LEU A 16 -23.08 -13.32 -11.66
CA LEU A 16 -21.63 -13.35 -11.90
C LEU A 16 -20.98 -14.51 -11.16
N THR A 17 -19.99 -15.15 -11.80
CA THR A 17 -19.08 -16.04 -11.09
C THR A 17 -18.18 -15.24 -10.14
N GLN A 18 -17.51 -15.92 -9.21
CA GLN A 18 -16.62 -15.26 -8.25
C GLN A 18 -15.49 -14.48 -8.95
N ASP A 19 -14.89 -15.06 -10.00
CA ASP A 19 -13.80 -14.42 -10.75
C ASP A 19 -14.31 -13.21 -11.53
N GLN A 20 -15.46 -13.33 -12.20
CA GLN A 20 -16.08 -12.21 -12.90
C GLN A 20 -16.43 -11.07 -11.93
N PHE A 21 -16.93 -11.40 -10.74
CA PHE A 21 -17.23 -10.42 -9.71
C PHE A 21 -15.97 -9.70 -9.22
N LYS A 22 -14.85 -10.43 -9.03
CA LYS A 22 -13.55 -9.84 -8.68
C LYS A 22 -13.05 -8.90 -9.78
N ASP A 23 -13.17 -9.28 -11.04
CA ASP A 23 -12.73 -8.45 -12.18
C ASP A 23 -13.56 -7.17 -12.29
N VAL A 24 -14.89 -7.27 -12.18
CA VAL A 24 -15.78 -6.09 -12.20
C VAL A 24 -15.48 -5.17 -11.02
N LYS A 25 -15.29 -5.73 -9.82
CA LYS A 25 -14.93 -4.97 -8.61
C LYS A 25 -13.60 -4.25 -8.78
N LYS A 26 -12.56 -4.95 -9.27
CA LYS A 26 -11.28 -4.35 -9.63
C LYS A 26 -11.45 -3.18 -10.60
N HIS A 27 -12.20 -3.38 -11.68
CA HIS A 27 -12.42 -2.34 -12.68
C HIS A 27 -13.13 -1.11 -12.10
N ILE A 28 -14.15 -1.30 -11.26
CA ILE A 28 -14.81 -0.21 -10.52
C ILE A 28 -13.80 0.55 -9.64
N THR A 29 -13.00 -0.16 -8.85
CA THR A 29 -12.04 0.49 -7.92
C THR A 29 -11.02 1.34 -8.65
N VAL A 30 -10.43 0.85 -9.75
CA VAL A 30 -9.49 1.62 -10.56
C VAL A 30 -10.13 2.89 -11.11
N ARG A 31 -11.39 2.80 -11.60
CA ARG A 31 -12.11 3.97 -12.13
C ARG A 31 -12.46 4.98 -11.04
N LEU A 32 -12.81 4.52 -9.84
CA LEU A 32 -13.08 5.37 -8.69
C LEU A 32 -11.82 6.09 -8.22
N ASP A 33 -10.71 5.38 -8.05
CA ASP A 33 -9.45 5.95 -7.56
C ASP A 33 -8.89 6.97 -8.55
N TRP A 34 -8.97 6.67 -9.85
CA TRP A 34 -8.66 7.65 -10.91
C TRP A 34 -9.53 8.90 -10.82
N GLY A 35 -10.85 8.73 -10.65
CA GLY A 35 -11.78 9.85 -10.52
C GLY A 35 -11.51 10.68 -9.27
N ASN A 36 -11.24 10.04 -8.13
CA ASN A 36 -10.91 10.71 -6.89
C ASN A 36 -9.62 11.52 -7.01
N GLU A 37 -8.57 10.97 -7.63
CA GLU A 37 -7.33 11.72 -7.87
C GLU A 37 -7.58 12.98 -8.72
N HIS A 38 -8.30 12.85 -9.83
CA HIS A 38 -8.58 13.98 -10.74
C HIS A 38 -9.47 15.04 -10.11
N LEU A 39 -10.33 14.65 -9.16
CA LEU A 39 -11.19 15.56 -8.42
C LEU A 39 -10.53 16.11 -7.14
N GLY A 40 -9.29 15.71 -6.84
CA GLY A 40 -8.58 16.13 -5.62
C GLY A 40 -9.19 15.55 -4.33
N LEU A 41 -9.90 14.43 -4.43
CA LEU A 41 -10.49 13.71 -3.31
C LEU A 41 -9.51 12.70 -2.70
N ASP A 42 -9.80 12.28 -1.47
CA ASP A 42 -9.04 11.23 -0.81
C ASP A 42 -9.29 9.85 -1.44
N LEU A 43 -8.21 9.08 -1.58
CA LEU A 43 -8.29 7.69 -1.99
C LEU A 43 -8.76 6.84 -0.81
N VAL A 44 -9.55 5.81 -1.11
CA VAL A 44 -10.01 4.85 -0.10
C VAL A 44 -8.99 3.71 -0.02
N PRO A 45 -8.42 3.41 1.15
CA PRO A 45 -7.48 2.30 1.30
C PRO A 45 -8.16 0.96 1.03
N ARG A 46 -7.56 0.15 0.16
CA ARG A 46 -8.10 -1.16 -0.26
C ARG A 46 -7.07 -2.26 -0.24
N LYS A 47 -7.47 -3.44 0.27
CA LYS A 47 -6.73 -4.69 0.14
C LYS A 47 -7.57 -5.63 -0.72
N GLU A 48 -6.97 -6.17 -1.78
CA GLU A 48 -7.68 -7.05 -2.74
C GLU A 48 -8.98 -6.43 -3.29
N PHE A 49 -8.96 -5.11 -3.55
CA PHE A 49 -10.10 -4.32 -4.04
C PHE A 49 -11.26 -4.15 -3.03
N GLU A 50 -11.11 -4.61 -1.79
CA GLU A 50 -12.04 -4.36 -0.69
C GLU A 50 -11.56 -3.23 0.21
N MET A 51 -12.52 -2.45 0.74
CA MET A 51 -12.21 -1.47 1.79
C MET A 51 -11.63 -2.18 3.01
N VAL A 52 -10.52 -1.67 3.52
CA VAL A 52 -9.91 -2.22 4.73
C VAL A 52 -10.74 -1.87 5.96
N ASP A 53 -10.78 -2.80 6.91
CA ASP A 53 -11.38 -2.57 8.22
C ASP A 53 -10.38 -1.80 9.10
N ALA A 54 -10.85 -0.68 9.67
CA ALA A 54 -10.06 0.18 10.53
C ALA A 54 -9.67 -0.49 11.85
N GLU A 55 -10.43 -1.50 12.31
CA GLU A 55 -10.13 -2.23 13.54
C GLU A 55 -9.10 -3.35 13.33
N GLN A 56 -8.89 -3.78 12.08
CA GLN A 56 -8.02 -4.91 11.75
C GLN A 56 -6.70 -4.48 11.12
N ILE A 57 -6.62 -3.28 10.52
CA ILE A 57 -5.40 -2.79 9.87
C ILE A 57 -4.50 -2.03 10.84
N SER A 58 -3.20 -2.33 10.83
CA SER A 58 -2.25 -1.53 11.60
C SER A 58 -2.04 -0.14 10.96
N VAL A 59 -1.78 0.87 11.80
CA VAL A 59 -1.50 2.25 11.32
C VAL A 59 -0.35 2.28 10.31
N SER A 60 0.68 1.46 10.54
CA SER A 60 1.84 1.33 9.66
C SER A 60 1.49 0.71 8.30
N GLU A 61 0.64 -0.31 8.27
CA GLU A 61 0.16 -0.91 7.03
C GLU A 61 -0.75 0.03 6.25
N LEU A 62 -1.63 0.75 6.95
CA LEU A 62 -2.49 1.76 6.36
C LEU A 62 -1.68 2.86 5.65
N TYR A 63 -0.61 3.35 6.29
CA TYR A 63 0.29 4.33 5.70
C TYR A 63 0.98 3.80 4.44
N LYS A 64 1.54 2.58 4.51
CA LYS A 64 2.19 1.94 3.36
C LYS A 64 1.21 1.76 2.19
N MET A 65 0.00 1.32 2.48
CA MET A 65 -1.07 1.17 1.49
C MET A 65 -1.42 2.52 0.85
N HIS A 66 -1.57 3.58 1.63
CA HIS A 66 -1.85 4.91 1.11
C HIS A 66 -0.78 5.38 0.12
N LEU A 67 0.50 5.19 0.47
CA LEU A 67 1.63 5.53 -0.42
C LEU A 67 1.59 4.72 -1.72
N SER A 68 1.37 3.41 -1.64
CA SER A 68 1.27 2.55 -2.83
C SER A 68 0.09 2.92 -3.73
N SER A 69 -1.08 3.21 -3.15
CA SER A 69 -2.27 3.63 -3.88
C SER A 69 -2.02 4.92 -4.66
N ARG A 70 -1.49 5.96 -4.01
CA ARG A 70 -1.19 7.26 -4.66
C ARG A 70 -0.25 7.08 -5.88
N HIS A 71 0.79 6.26 -5.74
CA HIS A 71 1.73 6.00 -6.84
C HIS A 71 1.09 5.21 -7.99
N SER A 72 0.22 4.25 -7.70
CA SER A 72 -0.46 3.46 -8.73
C SER A 72 -1.39 4.30 -9.60
N VAL A 73 -2.11 5.28 -9.02
CA VAL A 73 -2.99 6.16 -9.83
C VAL A 73 -2.15 7.10 -10.72
N GLN A 74 -1.03 7.64 -10.21
CA GLN A 74 -0.10 8.48 -10.98
C GLN A 74 0.53 7.75 -12.18
N GLN A 75 0.89 6.48 -12.04
CA GLN A 75 1.37 5.67 -13.18
C GLN A 75 0.28 5.37 -14.22
N SER A 76 -0.98 5.32 -13.77
CA SER A 76 -2.13 5.13 -14.65
C SER A 76 -2.40 6.38 -15.50
N THR A 77 -2.19 7.57 -14.93
CA THR A 77 -2.30 8.85 -15.66
C THR A 77 -1.25 9.02 -16.75
N THR A 78 -0.02 8.53 -16.55
CA THR A 78 1.05 8.64 -17.55
C THR A 78 0.82 7.72 -18.76
N GLN A 79 0.07 6.63 -18.60
CA GLN A 79 -0.22 5.68 -19.68
C GLN A 79 -1.33 6.15 -20.63
N GLN A 80 -2.22 7.06 -20.21
CA GLN A 80 -3.28 7.61 -21.08
C GLN A 80 -2.85 8.88 -21.84
N GLY A 81 -1.74 9.52 -21.45
CA GLY A 81 -1.30 10.80 -21.99
C GLY A 81 -0.41 10.72 -23.23
N ASP A 82 0.28 9.62 -23.51
CA ASP A 82 1.22 9.57 -24.65
C ASP A 82 1.38 8.15 -25.22
N GLY A 83 0.84 7.94 -26.41
CA GLY A 83 1.01 6.73 -27.22
C GLY A 83 2.42 6.56 -27.83
N VAL A 84 3.44 7.27 -27.34
CA VAL A 84 4.80 7.21 -27.89
C VAL A 84 5.82 7.25 -26.77
N ARG A 85 6.04 6.10 -26.10
CA ARG A 85 7.33 5.67 -25.52
C ARG A 85 7.18 4.28 -24.92
N ARG A 86 7.19 3.27 -25.80
CA ARG A 86 7.54 1.91 -25.39
C ARG A 86 9.01 1.89 -24.99
N GLY A 87 9.32 1.49 -23.77
CA GLY A 87 10.70 1.29 -23.32
C GLY A 87 10.78 0.83 -21.88
N HIS A 88 10.96 -0.48 -21.70
CA HIS A 88 11.38 -1.19 -20.49
C HIS A 88 10.33 -1.46 -19.41
N GLY A 89 10.20 -2.75 -19.09
CA GLY A 89 9.43 -3.26 -17.96
C GLY A 89 9.89 -2.60 -16.67
N GLY A 90 9.02 -1.79 -16.10
CA GLY A 90 9.18 -1.28 -14.74
C GLY A 90 8.70 -2.36 -13.79
N GLU A 91 9.65 -3.03 -13.14
CA GLU A 91 9.40 -3.55 -11.80
C GLU A 91 8.72 -2.46 -10.95
N PRO A 92 7.85 -2.81 -9.99
CA PRO A 92 7.35 -1.83 -9.04
C PRO A 92 8.57 -1.21 -8.36
N CYS A 93 8.89 0.03 -8.71
CA CYS A 93 9.93 0.80 -8.06
C CYS A 93 9.43 1.09 -6.64
N SER A 94 9.68 0.15 -5.74
CA SER A 94 9.70 0.40 -4.31
C SER A 94 10.81 1.43 -4.12
N ILE A 95 10.44 2.70 -3.97
CA ILE A 95 11.36 3.76 -3.60
C ILE A 95 12.12 3.23 -2.36
N PRO A 96 13.44 3.01 -2.42
CA PRO A 96 14.20 2.68 -1.23
C PRO A 96 14.18 3.95 -0.40
N VAL A 97 13.33 4.00 0.62
CA VAL A 97 13.46 5.02 1.65
C VAL A 97 14.86 4.82 2.25
N PRO A 98 15.76 5.80 2.20
CA PRO A 98 17.08 5.65 2.78
C PRO A 98 16.92 5.65 4.31
N HIS A 99 16.95 4.45 4.90
CA HIS A 99 16.90 4.29 6.35
C HIS A 99 18.29 4.55 6.93
N HIS A 100 18.63 5.82 7.17
CA HIS A 100 19.83 6.15 7.94
C HIS A 100 19.50 6.07 9.43
N LEU A 101 19.88 4.97 10.08
CA LEU A 101 19.79 4.82 11.53
C LEU A 101 21.16 5.13 12.15
N PHE A 102 21.20 6.12 13.05
CA PHE A 102 22.39 6.42 13.83
C PHE A 102 22.13 6.11 15.30
N ILE A 103 22.89 5.17 15.87
CA ILE A 103 22.84 4.78 17.28
C ILE A 103 24.17 5.15 17.92
N SER A 104 24.15 5.90 19.03
CA SER A 104 25.35 6.24 19.80
C SER A 104 25.10 6.03 21.29
N LEU A 105 25.69 4.96 21.83
CA LEU A 105 25.73 4.68 23.26
C LEU A 105 27.01 5.26 23.84
N LYS A 106 26.90 6.36 24.59
CA LYS A 106 28.07 7.10 25.10
C LYS A 106 28.64 6.55 26.40
N SER A 107 27.82 5.92 27.23
CA SER A 107 28.25 5.30 28.47
C SER A 107 27.22 4.24 28.88
N PHE A 108 27.72 3.09 29.32
CA PHE A 108 26.95 2.06 29.98
C PHE A 108 27.72 1.67 31.24
N THR A 109 27.12 1.89 32.41
CA THR A 109 27.73 1.58 33.70
C THR A 109 26.90 0.52 34.39
N TYR A 110 27.55 -0.58 34.76
CA TYR A 110 26.95 -1.74 35.42
C TYR A 110 27.67 -1.95 36.76
N ASN A 111 26.91 -2.00 37.86
CA ASN A 111 27.46 -1.86 39.22
C ASN A 111 27.40 -3.14 40.07
N THR A 112 26.96 -4.26 39.49
CA THR A 112 26.85 -5.56 40.18
C THR A 112 28.00 -6.47 39.75
N MET A 113 29.00 -6.60 40.63
CA MET A 113 30.14 -7.50 40.44
C MET A 113 29.65 -8.95 40.39
N GLY A 114 29.73 -9.59 39.23
CA GLY A 114 29.50 -11.04 39.08
C GLY A 114 28.22 -11.46 38.34
N GLU A 115 27.49 -10.53 37.73
CA GLU A 115 26.35 -10.84 36.87
C GLU A 115 26.64 -10.47 35.42
N ASP A 116 26.31 -11.36 34.47
CA ASP A 116 26.42 -11.09 33.04
C ASP A 116 25.31 -10.12 32.61
N THR A 117 25.64 -9.16 31.74
CA THR A 117 24.66 -8.19 31.22
C THR A 117 24.87 -7.93 29.74
N ASP A 118 23.81 -8.19 28.98
CA ASP A 118 23.79 -8.00 27.54
C ASP A 118 22.86 -6.83 27.15
N ILE A 119 23.30 -6.03 26.17
CA ILE A 119 22.51 -4.96 25.57
C ILE A 119 22.22 -5.33 24.12
N PHE A 120 20.95 -5.42 23.76
CA PHE A 120 20.51 -5.71 22.40
C PHE A 120 19.81 -4.50 21.79
N PHE A 121 20.17 -4.19 20.55
CA PHE A 121 19.41 -3.27 19.70
C PHE A 121 18.77 -4.09 18.59
N SER A 122 17.47 -3.97 18.44
CA SER A 122 16.73 -4.65 17.36
C SER A 122 15.92 -3.61 16.61
N LEU A 123 16.00 -3.65 15.28
CA LEU A 123 15.04 -2.96 14.43
C LEU A 123 13.82 -3.86 14.30
N TYR A 124 12.69 -3.38 14.81
CA TYR A 124 11.43 -4.09 14.66
C TYR A 124 10.76 -3.65 13.36
N ASP A 125 10.73 -4.53 12.36
CA ASP A 125 9.90 -4.33 11.19
C ASP A 125 8.55 -5.02 11.41
N LEU A 126 7.50 -4.21 11.57
CA LEU A 126 6.12 -4.72 11.63
C LEU A 126 5.72 -5.53 10.39
N ARG A 127 6.50 -5.53 9.30
CA ARG A 127 6.23 -6.32 8.09
C ARG A 127 6.38 -7.82 8.29
N GLU A 128 7.27 -8.28 9.19
CA GLU A 128 7.61 -9.72 9.25
C GLU A 128 7.32 -10.37 10.61
N GLY A 129 6.89 -9.62 11.63
CA GLY A 129 6.59 -10.19 12.95
C GLY A 129 7.81 -10.81 13.67
N ASN A 130 9.00 -10.72 13.07
CA ASN A 130 10.26 -11.21 13.59
C ASN A 130 11.24 -10.04 13.80
N GLN A 131 12.11 -10.18 14.80
CA GLN A 131 13.27 -9.29 14.95
C GLN A 131 14.20 -9.48 13.75
N ILE A 132 14.61 -8.38 13.12
CA ILE A 132 15.69 -8.36 12.12
C ILE A 132 17.03 -8.52 12.83
#